data_AF-A0A2P7SD38-F1
#
_entry.id   AF-A0A2P7SD38-F1
#
_cell.length_a   1.000
_cell.length_b   1.000
_cell.length_c   1.000
_cell.angle_alpha   90.00
_cell.angle_beta   90.00
_cell.angle_gamma   90.00
#
_symmetry.space_group_name_H-M   'P 1'
#
loop_
_entity.id
_entity.type
_entity.pdbx_description
1 polymer ?
#
loop_
_entity_poly.entity_id
_entity_poly.type
_entity_poly.pdbx_seq_one_letter_code
_entity_poly.pdbx_strand_id
1 'polypeptide(L)'
;MRAVGANSLALCFFVIAELRRGAHLAMLKDESKAARLNKWIDKVLSVDFQFADSTPQAADLYAAMTTVSDLNNLRISHPTQKKDKLGHDLMIAALSIAHRMPIATSNIRDFLSINRHFKLPGLFDPVQSEWHVEPLPCLQSRPRPQAGGRIEQLFSPF
;
A
#
# COMPACT_ATOMS: atom_id res chain seq x y z
N MET A 1 -11.83 -12.52 15.05
CA MET A 1 -11.00 -11.58 14.29
C MET A 1 -10.49 -10.52 15.26
N ARG A 2 -9.17 -10.37 15.46
CA ARG A 2 -8.65 -9.26 16.28
C ARG A 2 -8.89 -7.97 15.52
N ALA A 3 -9.48 -6.96 16.16
CA ALA A 3 -9.63 -5.65 15.54
C ALA A 3 -8.25 -5.07 15.24
N VAL A 4 -8.00 -4.74 13.98
CA VAL A 4 -6.80 -4.00 13.56
C VAL A 4 -7.08 -2.53 13.86
N GLY A 5 -6.29 -1.90 14.73
CA GLY A 5 -6.45 -0.49 15.06
C GLY A 5 -6.02 0.41 13.91
N ALA A 6 -6.57 1.62 13.82
CA ALA A 6 -6.19 2.60 12.80
C ALA A 6 -4.68 2.86 12.75
N ASN A 7 -4.01 2.86 13.91
CA ASN A 7 -2.57 3.06 14.05
C ASN A 7 -1.71 1.92 13.44
N SER A 8 -2.33 0.82 13.05
CA SER A 8 -1.68 -0.31 12.36
C SER A 8 -2.02 -0.37 10.86
N LEU A 9 -2.69 0.66 10.34
CA LEU A 9 -3.05 0.79 8.94
C LEU A 9 -2.43 2.06 8.37
N ALA A 10 -2.02 1.97 7.11
CA ALA A 10 -1.54 3.09 6.33
C ALA A 10 -2.38 3.27 5.07
N LEU A 11 -2.59 4.53 4.67
CA LEU A 11 -3.12 4.90 3.36
C LEU A 11 -2.00 5.45 2.49
N CYS A 12 -2.22 5.52 1.19
CA CYS A 12 -1.33 6.23 0.29
C CYS A 12 -2.13 7.14 -0.65
N PHE A 13 -1.44 8.10 -1.26
CA PHE A 13 -2.02 9.04 -2.21
C PHE A 13 -2.88 8.35 -3.28
N PHE A 14 -2.40 7.21 -3.81
CA PHE A 14 -3.04 6.49 -4.91
C PHE A 14 -4.39 5.88 -4.53
N VAL A 15 -4.53 5.36 -3.30
CA VAL A 15 -5.81 4.87 -2.78
C VAL A 15 -6.81 6.01 -2.64
N ILE A 16 -6.37 7.16 -2.13
CA ILE A 16 -7.23 8.34 -1.97
C ILE A 16 -7.68 8.87 -3.34
N ALA A 17 -6.76 8.92 -4.31
CA ALA A 17 -7.07 9.33 -5.67
C ALA A 17 -8.11 8.41 -6.31
N GLU A 18 -8.02 7.09 -6.12
CA GLU A 18 -9.02 6.14 -6.64
C GLU A 18 -10.39 6.31 -6.00
N LEU A 19 -10.45 6.50 -4.67
CA LEU A 19 -11.69 6.77 -3.95
C LEU A 19 -12.35 8.07 -4.43
N ARG A 20 -11.58 9.16 -4.53
CA ARG A 20 -12.08 10.46 -5.01
C ARG A 20 -12.52 10.40 -6.46
N ARG A 21 -11.77 9.72 -7.33
CA ARG A 21 -12.19 9.49 -8.72
C ARG A 21 -13.53 8.76 -8.77
N GLY A 22 -13.74 7.77 -7.92
CA GLY A 22 -15.03 7.09 -7.79
C GLY A 22 -16.19 8.05 -7.48
N ALA A 23 -15.98 9.01 -6.57
CA ALA A 23 -16.96 10.05 -6.27
C ALA A 23 -17.17 11.02 -7.45
N HIS A 24 -16.12 11.45 -8.14
CA HIS A 24 -16.22 12.30 -9.34
C HIS A 24 -16.96 11.61 -10.49
N LEU A 25 -16.73 10.32 -10.72
CA LEU A 25 -17.47 9.56 -11.72
C LEU A 25 -18.94 9.36 -11.34
N ALA A 26 -19.24 9.22 -10.04
CA ALA A 26 -20.62 9.18 -9.58
C ALA A 26 -21.35 10.50 -9.83
N MET A 27 -20.66 11.64 -9.71
CA MET A 27 -21.23 12.97 -9.95
C MET A 27 -21.80 13.12 -11.36
N LEU A 28 -21.21 12.46 -12.35
CA LEU A 28 -21.69 12.48 -13.75
C LEU A 28 -23.08 11.85 -13.93
N LYS A 29 -23.61 11.14 -12.93
CA LYS A 29 -24.86 10.36 -13.01
C LYS A 29 -25.81 10.59 -11.84
N ASP A 30 -25.29 10.78 -10.63
CA ASP A 30 -26.04 10.89 -9.39
C ASP A 30 -25.25 11.75 -8.37
N GLU A 31 -25.62 13.02 -8.29
CA GLU A 31 -25.03 14.00 -7.38
C GLU A 31 -25.21 13.60 -5.91
N SER A 32 -26.38 13.05 -5.56
CA SER A 32 -26.66 12.62 -4.18
C SER A 32 -25.75 11.45 -3.77
N LYS A 33 -25.50 10.51 -4.67
CA LYS A 33 -24.53 9.43 -4.44
C LYS A 33 -23.11 9.97 -4.33
N ALA A 34 -22.71 10.91 -5.20
CA ALA A 34 -21.39 11.54 -5.13
C ALA A 34 -21.17 12.26 -3.80
N ALA A 35 -22.16 13.00 -3.30
CA ALA A 35 -22.11 13.67 -2.01
C ALA A 35 -21.96 12.66 -0.85
N ARG A 36 -22.71 11.55 -0.87
CA ARG A 36 -22.57 10.48 0.13
C ARG A 36 -21.17 9.85 0.10
N LEU A 37 -20.62 9.60 -1.08
CA LEU A 37 -19.27 9.05 -1.24
C LEU A 37 -18.21 10.02 -0.70
N ASN A 38 -18.27 11.31 -1.06
CA ASN A 38 -17.32 12.30 -0.57
C ASN A 38 -17.36 12.41 0.96
N LYS A 39 -18.56 12.49 1.56
CA LYS A 39 -18.70 12.52 3.02
C LYS A 39 -18.12 11.27 3.69
N TRP A 40 -18.30 10.10 3.09
CA TRP A 40 -17.70 8.87 3.60
C TRP A 40 -16.16 8.88 3.48
N ILE A 41 -15.62 9.35 2.36
CA ILE A 41 -14.16 9.50 2.17
C ILE A 41 -13.60 10.48 3.21
N ASP A 42 -14.26 11.62 3.44
CA ASP A 42 -13.83 12.60 4.45
C ASP A 42 -13.82 11.98 5.85
N LYS A 43 -14.81 11.13 6.17
CA LYS A 43 -14.84 10.39 7.43
C LYS A 43 -13.66 9.40 7.55
N VAL A 44 -13.32 8.68 6.49
CA VAL A 44 -12.15 7.80 6.47
C VAL A 44 -10.86 8.60 6.70
N LEU A 45 -10.71 9.73 6.01
CA LEU A 45 -9.52 10.59 6.13
C LEU A 45 -9.46 11.38 7.45
N SER A 46 -10.57 11.48 8.18
CA SER A 46 -10.59 12.05 9.54
C SER A 46 -10.02 11.12 10.61
N VAL A 47 -9.85 9.84 10.28
CA VAL A 47 -9.15 8.88 11.14
C VAL A 47 -7.65 9.12 10.99
N ASP A 48 -6.93 9.05 12.11
CA ASP A 48 -5.47 9.21 12.17
C ASP A 48 -4.75 7.97 11.60
N PHE A 49 -4.82 7.80 10.29
CA PHE A 49 -4.07 6.78 9.56
C PHE A 49 -2.64 7.25 9.31
N GLN A 50 -1.70 6.29 9.32
CA GLN A 50 -0.38 6.56 8.77
C GLN A 50 -0.47 6.74 7.26
N PHE A 51 0.49 7.46 6.69
CA PHE A 51 0.62 7.63 5.24
C PHE A 51 1.90 6.98 4.73
N ALA A 52 1.76 6.09 3.74
CA ALA A 52 2.90 5.56 3.01
C ALA A 52 3.34 6.59 1.96
N ASP A 53 4.44 7.28 2.26
CA ASP A 53 4.97 8.36 1.42
C ASP A 53 5.49 7.84 0.07
N SER A 54 5.29 8.64 -0.98
CA SER A 54 5.91 8.41 -2.29
C SER A 54 7.39 8.77 -2.25
N THR A 55 8.26 7.76 -2.18
CA THR A 55 9.71 7.92 -2.06
C THR A 55 10.44 7.64 -3.38
N PRO A 56 11.70 8.10 -3.55
CA PRO A 56 12.53 7.73 -4.70
C PRO A 56 12.70 6.21 -4.86
N GLN A 57 12.78 5.48 -3.75
CA GLN A 57 12.86 4.02 -3.75
C GLN A 57 11.58 3.38 -4.32
N ALA A 58 10.40 3.87 -3.93
CA ALA A 58 9.14 3.39 -4.50
C ALA A 58 9.03 3.74 -5.99
N ALA A 59 9.52 4.92 -6.40
CA ALA A 59 9.57 5.31 -7.81
C ALA A 59 10.46 4.37 -8.65
N ASP A 60 11.64 4.00 -8.14
CA ASP A 60 12.54 3.06 -8.81
C ASP A 60 11.92 1.66 -8.94
N LEU A 61 11.31 1.15 -7.85
CA LEU A 61 10.56 -0.12 -7.88
C LEU A 61 9.41 -0.10 -8.87
N TYR A 62 8.63 0.99 -8.88
CA TYR A 62 7.54 1.15 -9.84
C TYR A 62 8.07 1.17 -11.28
N ALA A 63 9.13 1.93 -11.56
CA ALA A 63 9.76 1.97 -12.86
C ALA A 63 10.24 0.57 -13.29
N ALA A 64 10.89 -0.20 -12.42
CA ALA A 64 11.28 -1.58 -12.69
C ALA A 64 10.06 -2.47 -13.01
N MET A 65 8.98 -2.40 -12.22
CA MET A 65 7.74 -3.15 -12.46
C MET A 65 7.14 -2.85 -13.83
N THR A 66 7.26 -1.61 -14.30
CA THR A 66 6.77 -1.21 -15.61
C THR A 66 7.54 -1.87 -16.76
N THR A 67 8.75 -2.38 -16.56
CA THR A 67 9.51 -3.07 -17.62
C THR A 67 9.12 -4.55 -17.80
N VAL A 68 8.30 -5.11 -16.90
CA VAL A 68 7.92 -6.53 -16.92
C VAL A 68 6.68 -6.75 -17.80
N SER A 69 6.85 -7.53 -18.87
CA SER A 69 5.78 -7.84 -19.84
C SER A 69 4.54 -8.45 -19.20
N ASP A 70 4.74 -9.33 -18.23
CA ASP A 70 3.66 -10.07 -17.55
C ASP A 70 2.77 -9.17 -16.67
N LEU A 71 3.18 -7.91 -16.46
CA LEU A 71 2.46 -6.91 -15.67
C LEU A 71 1.83 -5.81 -16.55
N ASN A 72 1.87 -5.95 -17.89
CA ASN A 72 1.38 -4.94 -18.82
C ASN A 72 -0.12 -4.61 -18.66
N ASN A 73 -0.93 -5.59 -18.27
CA ASN A 73 -2.36 -5.41 -18.00
C ASN A 73 -2.64 -4.56 -16.74
N LEU A 74 -1.65 -4.39 -15.85
CA LEU A 74 -1.72 -3.51 -14.68
C LEU A 74 -1.20 -2.10 -15.02
N ARG A 75 -0.36 -2.02 -16.06
CA ARG A 75 0.10 -0.85 -16.85
C ARG A 75 -0.99 0.16 -17.15
N ILE A 76 -1.89 -0.31 -17.99
CA ILE A 76 -2.71 0.51 -18.87
C ILE A 76 -4.09 -0.13 -18.90
N SER A 77 -5.13 0.65 -18.61
CA SER A 77 -6.49 0.25 -18.95
C SER A 77 -6.59 0.18 -20.47
N HIS A 78 -6.74 -1.04 -21.00
CA HIS A 78 -7.02 -1.19 -22.42
C HIS A 78 -8.26 -0.35 -22.79
N PRO A 79 -8.25 0.40 -23.91
CA PRO A 79 -9.38 1.24 -24.30
C PRO A 79 -10.68 0.46 -24.55
N THR A 80 -10.60 -0.87 -24.71
CA THR A 80 -11.75 -1.77 -24.83
C THR A 80 -12.24 -2.34 -23.49
N GLN A 81 -11.54 -2.09 -22.38
CA GLN A 81 -12.02 -2.51 -21.06
C GLN A 81 -13.17 -1.61 -20.61
N LYS A 82 -14.30 -2.23 -20.24
CA LYS A 82 -15.53 -1.57 -19.74
C LYS A 82 -15.31 -0.67 -18.52
N LYS A 83 -14.16 -0.71 -17.86
CA LYS A 83 -13.83 0.09 -16.67
C LYS A 83 -12.45 0.69 -16.84
N ASP A 84 -12.43 2.01 -16.94
CA ASP A 84 -11.25 2.86 -16.92
C ASP A 84 -10.54 2.75 -15.55
N LYS A 85 -9.65 1.76 -15.36
CA LYS A 85 -8.80 1.66 -14.15
C LYS A 85 -7.63 2.65 -14.27
N LEU A 86 -7.23 3.29 -13.16
CA LEU A 86 -6.07 4.19 -13.18
C LEU A 86 -4.72 3.44 -13.21
N GLY A 87 -4.71 2.11 -13.02
CA GLY A 87 -3.47 1.32 -13.06
C GLY A 87 -2.57 1.51 -11.83
N HIS A 88 -3.15 1.86 -10.68
CA HIS A 88 -2.37 2.17 -9.47
C HIS A 88 -1.84 0.95 -8.70
N ASP A 89 -2.24 -0.27 -9.07
CA ASP A 89 -1.84 -1.49 -8.36
C ASP A 89 -0.31 -1.66 -8.29
N LEU A 90 0.41 -1.35 -9.38
CA LEU A 90 1.88 -1.42 -9.40
C LEU A 90 2.52 -0.41 -8.44
N MET A 91 1.96 0.79 -8.37
CA MET A 91 2.47 1.83 -7.48
C MET A 91 2.20 1.48 -6.00
N ILE A 92 1.03 0.92 -5.70
CA ILE A 92 0.70 0.42 -4.36
C ILE A 92 1.66 -0.71 -3.96
N ALA A 93 1.96 -1.63 -4.88
CA ALA A 93 2.94 -2.69 -4.63
C ALA A 93 4.36 -2.14 -4.39
N ALA A 94 4.79 -1.16 -5.17
CA ALA A 94 6.09 -0.52 -5.00
C ALA A 94 6.20 0.17 -3.62
N LEU A 95 5.16 0.89 -3.18
CA LEU A 95 5.09 1.49 -1.86
C LEU A 95 5.13 0.45 -0.74
N SER A 96 4.35 -0.62 -0.88
CA SER A 96 4.34 -1.75 0.06
C SER A 96 5.75 -2.32 0.26
N ILE A 97 6.47 -2.58 -0.83
CA ILE A 97 7.83 -3.11 -0.77
C ILE A 97 8.81 -2.09 -0.17
N ALA A 98 8.76 -0.83 -0.61
CA ALA A 98 9.66 0.22 -0.12
C ALA A 98 9.52 0.44 1.39
N HIS A 99 8.29 0.42 1.90
CA HIS A 99 7.99 0.62 3.32
C HIS A 99 7.93 -0.67 4.13
N ARG A 100 8.10 -1.84 3.49
CA ARG A 100 7.96 -3.18 4.10
C ARG A 100 6.61 -3.40 4.79
N MET A 101 5.55 -2.86 4.20
CA MET A 101 4.18 -2.90 4.74
C MET A 101 3.34 -3.92 3.97
N PRO A 102 2.70 -4.91 4.63
CA PRO A 102 1.77 -5.81 3.96
C PRO A 102 0.59 -5.08 3.32
N ILE A 103 0.05 -5.66 2.24
CA ILE A 103 -1.14 -5.12 1.55
C ILE A 103 -2.38 -5.89 2.01
N ALA A 104 -3.43 -5.17 2.38
CA ALA A 104 -4.77 -5.71 2.54
C ALA A 104 -5.63 -5.36 1.32
N THR A 105 -6.09 -6.34 0.57
CA THR A 105 -6.87 -6.11 -0.67
C THR A 105 -7.73 -7.31 -1.02
N SER A 106 -8.88 -7.07 -1.66
CA SER A 106 -9.66 -8.14 -2.31
C SER A 106 -9.18 -8.43 -3.74
N ASN A 107 -8.27 -7.63 -4.30
CA ASN A 107 -7.69 -7.85 -5.63
C ASN A 107 -6.51 -8.84 -5.61
N ILE A 108 -6.70 -10.01 -5.01
CA ILE A 108 -5.62 -10.97 -4.73
C ILE A 108 -4.86 -11.40 -5.99
N ARG A 109 -5.57 -11.63 -7.09
CA ARG A 109 -4.98 -12.14 -8.34
C ARG A 109 -3.90 -11.21 -8.90
N ASP A 110 -4.18 -9.92 -8.97
CA ASP A 110 -3.26 -8.94 -9.57
C ASP A 110 -2.01 -8.80 -8.68
N PHE A 111 -2.18 -8.74 -7.36
CA PHE A 111 -1.05 -8.66 -6.42
C PHE A 111 -0.24 -9.95 -6.33
N LEU A 112 -0.85 -11.13 -6.47
CA LEU A 112 -0.10 -12.38 -6.65
C LEU A 112 0.69 -12.41 -7.96
N SER A 113 0.17 -11.77 -9.02
CA SER A 113 0.91 -11.57 -10.27
C SER A 113 2.19 -10.77 -10.04
N ILE A 114 2.08 -9.65 -9.33
CA ILE A 114 3.23 -8.82 -8.95
C ILE A 114 4.21 -9.61 -8.07
N ASN A 115 3.71 -10.35 -7.07
CA ASN A 115 4.53 -11.12 -6.13
C ASN A 115 5.43 -12.20 -6.78
N ARG A 116 5.08 -12.67 -7.99
CA ARG A 116 5.94 -13.59 -8.75
C ARG A 116 7.26 -12.93 -9.17
N HIS A 117 7.24 -11.62 -9.47
CA HIS A 117 8.39 -10.86 -9.94
C HIS A 117 9.02 -9.99 -8.84
N PHE A 118 8.20 -9.40 -7.97
CA PHE A 118 8.62 -8.50 -6.88
C PHE A 118 8.01 -8.97 -5.58
N LYS A 119 8.82 -9.53 -4.67
CA LYS A 119 8.31 -10.13 -3.44
C LYS A 119 7.62 -9.11 -2.55
N LEU A 120 6.33 -9.33 -2.33
CA LEU A 120 5.54 -8.51 -1.42
C LEU A 120 5.87 -8.87 0.03
N PRO A 121 5.90 -7.89 0.94
CA PRO A 121 6.16 -8.12 2.36
C PRO A 121 5.02 -8.83 3.08
N GLY A 122 3.86 -8.99 2.43
CA GLY A 122 2.68 -9.73 2.88
C GLY A 122 1.45 -9.34 2.05
N LEU A 123 0.49 -10.25 1.91
CA LEU A 123 -0.75 -10.04 1.15
C LEU A 123 -1.92 -10.70 1.88
N PHE A 124 -2.81 -9.88 2.40
CA PHE A 124 -3.97 -10.29 3.20
C PHE A 124 -5.28 -10.04 2.42
N ASP A 125 -6.15 -11.05 2.36
CA ASP A 125 -7.54 -10.90 1.91
C ASP A 125 -8.43 -10.56 3.11
N PRO A 126 -8.93 -9.32 3.25
CA PRO A 126 -9.80 -8.95 4.36
C PRO A 126 -11.22 -9.53 4.25
N VAL A 127 -11.64 -9.99 3.08
CA VAL A 127 -12.95 -10.61 2.85
C VAL A 127 -12.94 -12.05 3.34
N GLN A 128 -11.91 -12.81 2.98
CA GLN A 128 -11.74 -14.21 3.40
C GLN A 128 -11.01 -14.35 4.74
N SER A 129 -10.37 -13.27 5.20
CA SER A 129 -9.54 -13.23 6.41
C SER A 129 -8.35 -14.20 6.36
N GLU A 130 -7.69 -14.23 5.19
CA GLU A 130 -6.60 -15.16 4.88
C GLU A 130 -5.35 -14.41 4.40
N TRP A 131 -4.16 -14.94 4.73
CA TRP A 131 -2.90 -14.53 4.13
C TRP A 131 -2.59 -15.36 2.89
N HIS A 132 -2.50 -14.72 1.73
CA HIS A 132 -2.02 -15.35 0.49
C HIS A 132 -0.51 -15.23 0.30
N VAL A 133 0.10 -14.26 0.99
CA VAL A 133 1.55 -14.16 1.19
C VAL A 133 1.74 -13.86 2.66
N GLU A 134 2.33 -14.80 3.39
CA GLU A 134 2.63 -14.63 4.81
C GLU A 134 3.51 -13.38 5.00
N PRO A 135 3.20 -12.54 6.00
CA PRO A 135 4.05 -11.40 6.27
C PRO A 135 5.45 -11.90 6.63
N LEU A 136 6.47 -11.24 6.09
CA LEU A 136 7.84 -11.54 6.50
C LEU A 136 7.89 -11.48 8.04
N PRO A 137 8.55 -12.44 8.72
CA PRO A 137 8.71 -12.38 10.15
C PRO A 137 9.19 -10.98 10.49
N CYS A 138 8.42 -10.30 11.34
CA CYS A 138 8.84 -9.05 11.90
C CYS A 138 10.31 -9.20 12.33
N LEU A 139 11.16 -8.22 12.02
CA LEU A 139 12.44 -8.04 12.72
C LEU A 139 12.14 -7.68 14.19
N GLN A 140 11.45 -8.55 14.91
CA GLN A 140 11.31 -8.50 16.36
C GLN A 140 12.61 -9.04 16.96
N SER A 141 13.64 -8.20 16.89
CA SER A 141 14.59 -7.96 17.98
C SER A 141 15.76 -7.12 17.45
N ARG A 142 15.59 -5.79 17.39
CA ARG A 142 16.67 -5.01 17.99
C ARG A 142 16.44 -5.15 19.50
N PRO A 143 17.34 -5.78 20.26
CA PRO A 143 17.26 -5.65 21.71
C PRO A 143 17.25 -4.14 22.00
N ARG A 144 16.38 -3.70 22.93
CA ARG A 144 16.52 -2.36 23.49
C ARG A 144 17.99 -2.25 23.94
N PRO A 145 18.68 -1.13 23.69
CA PRO A 145 19.90 -0.85 24.43
C PRO A 145 19.53 -1.01 25.90
N GLN A 146 20.18 -1.93 26.60
CA GLN A 146 20.04 -2.00 28.04
C GLN A 146 20.49 -0.63 28.55
N ALA A 147 19.58 0.09 29.20
CA ALA A 147 19.94 1.29 29.94
C ALA A 147 20.86 0.85 31.09
N GLY A 148 22.17 0.91 30.87
CA GLY A 148 23.15 0.45 31.85
C GLY A 148 24.38 -0.20 31.24
N GLY A 149 25.12 0.53 30.40
CA GLY A 149 26.48 0.17 30.02
C GLY A 149 27.27 1.45 29.83
N ARG A 150 28.22 1.72 30.73
CA ARG A 150 29.13 2.87 30.65
C ARG A 150 29.71 2.98 29.24
N ILE A 151 29.46 4.11 28.58
CA ILE A 151 30.35 4.60 27.54
C ILE A 151 31.57 5.14 28.30
N GLU A 152 32.57 4.30 28.49
CA GLU A 152 33.92 4.75 28.73
C GLU A 152 34.83 4.12 27.68
N GLN A 153 35.55 5.01 26.98
CA GLN A 153 36.74 4.77 26.17
C GLN A 153 36.54 4.14 24.78
N LEU A 154 36.39 5.02 23.77
CA LEU A 154 37.06 4.87 22.48
C LEU A 154 37.03 6.17 21.69
N PHE A 155 37.70 7.20 22.24
CA PHE A 155 38.30 8.27 21.45
C PHE A 155 39.62 8.64 22.12
N SER A 156 40.73 8.14 21.58
CA SER A 156 42.05 8.73 21.74
C SER A 156 42.56 9.06 20.34
N PRO A 157 43.06 10.28 20.11
CA PRO A 157 43.37 10.77 18.77
C PRO A 157 44.76 10.32 18.34
N PHE A 158 44.85 9.74 17.15
CA PHE A 158 45.97 9.90 16.23
C PHE A 158 45.41 10.08 14.83
#